data_AF-A0A832ATY8-F1
#
_entry.id   AF-A0A832ATY8-F1
#
_cell.length_a   1.000
_cell.length_b   1.000
_cell.length_c   1.000
_cell.angle_alpha   90.00
_cell.angle_beta   90.00
_cell.angle_gamma   90.00
#
_symmetry.space_group_name_H-M   'P 1'
#
loop_
_entity.id
_entity.type
_entity.pdbx_description
1 polymer ?
#
loop_
_entity_poly.entity_id
_entity_poly.type
_entity_poly.pdbx_seq_one_letter_code
_entity_poly.pdbx_strand_id
1 'polypeptide(L)'
;MSLVIVILEAFLSIIVPGFFLALALLRKTHLSMFEITIFGFIFGLIFPPALVWLESYLIPYIHFFSFSESLYNANVILLTIIGIILSFQQGAFKFSKEKSEEAKREEDYRKRISDIRAEMRELNLELELIKKHEEEEKALERKHESEEAAISSMSSEERERIIALHKKEEKELIELHEAEERLILEAHKKGASKEKANMNYVWLFLLFLMLLTFATRIANIGVAPRYFEFDPYFDMISTEYILTYGYQLLYDHSAWPTVVNGTIHRIQPIVPYLEAYWYDLANTHPASATSIDTNLLSLVSGWYPPITAALLVFVVFFFLYHEYGKFPALIGATLTASMPALVTTFIAGEQLLEPWGIFAMFFFYATYIVAVKYMKEPRFAILAGIAYASTFLGAHYYTVNAGVLAAYIIAQGVISVIRNEGMKDFYKMNLIVIIVFSIFYILYAPYSATLTERTPSVVGIPIIIAFPLFALIFVLLLDYLSRLYAEKLEKNSLAIAVFSILSLFGAVVLLFEAILGRFKRDIKELSKFSIFSLLVFFALLLVIFT
;
A
#
# COMPACT_ATOMS: atom_id res chain seq x y z
N MET A 1 32.29 6.08 -15.07
CA MET A 1 30.96 6.31 -15.68
C MET A 1 30.52 7.74 -15.36
N SER A 2 29.59 8.37 -16.10
CA SER A 2 29.15 9.73 -15.75
C SER A 2 28.14 9.69 -14.58
N LEU A 3 28.13 10.72 -13.73
CA LEU A 3 27.18 10.86 -12.60
C LEU A 3 25.72 10.61 -13.01
N VAL A 4 25.37 11.02 -14.23
CA VAL A 4 24.03 10.81 -14.81
C VAL A 4 23.67 9.32 -14.91
N ILE A 5 24.62 8.47 -15.30
CA ILE A 5 24.35 7.04 -15.44
C ILE A 5 24.21 6.38 -14.07
N VAL A 6 25.02 6.78 -13.07
CA VAL A 6 24.89 6.29 -11.68
C VAL A 6 23.52 6.62 -11.11
N ILE A 7 23.06 7.87 -11.27
CA ILE A 7 21.73 8.29 -10.84
C ILE A 7 20.64 7.50 -11.58
N LEU A 8 20.80 7.31 -12.89
CA LEU A 8 19.84 6.55 -13.69
C LEU A 8 19.77 5.08 -13.25
N GLU A 9 20.91 4.45 -12.97
CA GLU A 9 20.98 3.07 -12.50
C GLU A 9 20.33 2.91 -11.13
N ALA A 10 20.67 3.76 -10.16
CA ALA A 10 20.04 3.78 -8.84
C ALA A 10 18.52 4.01 -8.93
N PHE A 11 18.08 4.89 -9.83
CA PHE A 11 16.65 5.16 -10.04
C PHE A 11 15.92 3.98 -10.68
N LEU A 12 16.52 3.32 -11.68
CA LEU A 12 15.93 2.16 -12.34
C LEU A 12 15.89 0.93 -11.43
N SER A 13 16.91 0.72 -10.61
CA SER A 13 16.94 -0.41 -9.66
C SER A 13 15.89 -0.29 -8.56
N ILE A 14 15.42 0.93 -8.27
CA ILE A 14 14.25 1.17 -7.43
C ILE A 14 12.96 0.98 -8.25
N ILE A 15 12.77 1.75 -9.32
CA ILE A 15 11.48 1.84 -10.00
C ILE A 15 11.07 0.55 -10.69
N VAL A 16 11.97 -0.11 -11.42
CA VAL A 16 11.61 -1.22 -12.29
C VAL A 16 11.05 -2.41 -11.50
N PRO A 17 11.78 -3.00 -10.52
CA PRO A 17 11.24 -4.14 -9.77
C PRO A 17 10.00 -3.72 -8.96
N GLY A 18 10.06 -2.55 -8.33
CA GLY A 18 8.98 -2.04 -7.51
C GLY A 18 7.68 -1.82 -8.28
N PHE A 19 7.75 -1.19 -9.47
CA PHE A 19 6.60 -0.96 -10.34
C PHE A 19 5.90 -2.25 -10.75
N PHE A 20 6.64 -3.28 -11.17
CA PHE A 20 6.03 -4.55 -11.57
C PHE A 20 5.42 -5.31 -10.39
N LEU A 21 6.05 -5.26 -9.20
CA LEU A 21 5.47 -5.83 -7.98
C LEU A 21 4.18 -5.10 -7.57
N ALA A 22 4.18 -3.77 -7.58
CA ALA A 22 3.01 -2.96 -7.27
C ALA A 22 1.90 -3.17 -8.31
N LEU A 23 2.24 -3.25 -9.60
CA LEU A 23 1.28 -3.54 -10.67
C LEU A 23 0.63 -4.91 -10.46
N ALA A 24 1.42 -5.96 -10.18
CA ALA A 24 0.89 -7.29 -9.91
C ALA A 24 -0.10 -7.29 -8.73
N LEU A 25 0.24 -6.58 -7.65
CA LEU A 25 -0.58 -6.52 -6.45
C LEU A 25 -1.83 -5.65 -6.64
N LEU A 26 -1.71 -4.48 -7.26
CA LEU A 26 -2.69 -3.39 -7.18
C LEU A 26 -3.45 -3.10 -8.49
N ARG A 27 -3.07 -3.66 -9.64
CA ARG A 27 -3.72 -3.35 -10.94
C ARG A 27 -5.23 -3.58 -10.99
N LYS A 28 -5.74 -4.55 -10.24
CA LYS A 28 -7.17 -4.91 -10.17
C LYS A 28 -7.91 -4.21 -9.01
N THR A 29 -7.35 -3.13 -8.50
CA THR A 29 -7.96 -2.33 -7.43
C THR A 29 -8.49 -1.00 -7.98
N HIS A 30 -9.12 -0.20 -7.13
CA HIS A 30 -9.61 1.13 -7.44
C HIS A 30 -8.52 2.20 -7.59
N LEU A 31 -7.24 1.85 -7.45
CA LEU A 31 -6.13 2.79 -7.53
C LEU A 31 -5.84 3.24 -8.97
N SER A 32 -5.51 4.51 -9.12
CA SER A 32 -5.01 5.08 -10.36
C SER A 32 -3.61 4.55 -10.68
N MET A 33 -3.23 4.62 -11.97
CA MET A 33 -1.88 4.25 -12.38
C MET A 33 -0.79 5.10 -11.73
N PHE A 34 -1.07 6.39 -11.45
CA PHE A 34 -0.14 7.26 -10.75
C PHE A 34 0.15 6.72 -9.34
N GLU A 35 -0.88 6.38 -8.57
CA GLU A 35 -0.73 5.80 -7.23
C GLU A 35 0.03 4.46 -7.27
N ILE A 36 -0.31 3.59 -8.23
CA ILE A 36 0.39 2.31 -8.42
C ILE A 36 1.88 2.55 -8.73
N THR A 37 2.22 3.56 -9.52
CA THR A 37 3.61 3.92 -9.80
C THR A 37 4.34 4.40 -8.56
N ILE A 38 3.72 5.24 -7.72
CA ILE A 38 4.36 5.68 -6.46
C ILE A 38 4.49 4.53 -5.46
N PHE A 39 3.49 3.67 -5.31
CA PHE A 39 3.64 2.44 -4.52
C PHE A 39 4.71 1.51 -5.11
N GLY A 40 4.87 1.51 -6.43
CA GLY A 40 5.98 0.85 -7.11
C GLY A 40 7.33 1.40 -6.67
N PHE A 41 7.49 2.71 -6.66
CA PHE A 41 8.70 3.34 -6.13
C PHE A 41 8.97 2.94 -4.66
N ILE A 42 7.94 2.96 -3.81
CA ILE A 42 8.05 2.52 -2.40
C ILE A 42 8.48 1.06 -2.30
N PHE A 43 7.90 0.16 -3.10
CA PHE A 43 8.28 -1.25 -3.15
C PHE A 43 9.74 -1.43 -3.61
N GLY A 44 10.21 -0.59 -4.52
CA GLY A 44 11.61 -0.52 -4.94
C GLY A 44 12.59 -0.14 -3.85
N LEU A 45 12.16 0.66 -2.87
CA LEU A 45 12.97 1.01 -1.70
C LEU A 45 12.94 -0.07 -0.61
N ILE A 46 11.95 -0.97 -0.63
CA ILE A 46 11.75 -1.99 0.42
C ILE A 46 12.33 -3.34 -0.01
N PHE A 47 11.88 -3.87 -1.15
CA PHE A 47 12.10 -5.27 -1.51
C PHE A 47 13.53 -5.60 -1.91
N PRO A 48 14.21 -4.82 -2.79
CA PRO A 48 15.61 -5.08 -3.12
C PRO A 48 16.55 -5.11 -1.89
N PRO A 49 16.59 -4.09 -1.01
CA PRO A 49 17.47 -4.17 0.16
C PRO A 49 17.03 -5.24 1.16
N ALA A 50 15.71 -5.49 1.32
CA ALA A 50 15.23 -6.57 2.18
C ALA A 50 15.63 -7.96 1.66
N LEU A 51 15.69 -8.16 0.33
CA LEU A 51 16.11 -9.44 -0.24
C LEU A 51 17.60 -9.69 -0.02
N VAL A 52 18.45 -8.68 -0.23
CA VAL A 52 19.90 -8.80 0.05
C VAL A 52 20.15 -9.02 1.55
N TRP A 53 19.40 -8.34 2.41
CA TRP A 53 19.43 -8.61 3.84
C TRP A 53 19.04 -10.06 4.18
N LEU A 54 17.97 -10.58 3.57
CA LEU A 54 17.53 -11.96 3.80
C LEU A 54 18.60 -12.98 3.37
N GLU A 55 19.27 -12.72 2.26
CA GLU A 55 20.38 -13.53 1.76
C GLU A 55 21.59 -13.51 2.71
N SER A 56 21.79 -12.44 3.47
CA SER A 56 22.90 -12.36 4.43
C SER A 56 22.86 -13.45 5.51
N TYR A 57 21.69 -14.03 5.81
CA TYR A 57 21.57 -15.19 6.70
C TYR A 57 22.26 -16.44 6.16
N LEU A 58 22.51 -16.50 4.84
CA LEU A 58 23.15 -17.63 4.17
C LEU A 58 24.67 -17.49 4.09
N ILE A 59 25.24 -16.33 4.45
CA ILE A 59 26.69 -16.06 4.41
C ILE A 59 27.52 -17.11 5.17
N PRO A 60 27.12 -17.59 6.37
CA PRO A 60 27.88 -18.62 7.09
C PRO A 60 28.01 -19.95 6.32
N TYR A 61 27.15 -20.18 5.33
CA TYR A 61 27.13 -21.41 4.53
C TYR A 61 27.73 -21.18 3.14
N ILE A 62 27.43 -20.03 2.53
CA ILE A 62 27.80 -19.69 1.16
C ILE A 62 28.20 -18.21 1.11
N HIS A 63 29.51 -17.94 1.02
CA HIS A 63 30.06 -16.58 0.97
C HIS A 63 29.61 -15.75 -0.24
N PHE A 64 29.08 -16.38 -1.29
CA PHE A 64 28.49 -15.67 -2.45
C PHE A 64 27.36 -14.71 -2.04
N PHE A 65 26.65 -14.98 -0.93
CA PHE A 65 25.59 -14.09 -0.42
C PHE A 65 26.12 -12.91 0.42
N SER A 66 27.43 -12.72 0.48
CA SER A 66 28.01 -11.46 0.97
C SER A 66 27.49 -10.31 0.10
N PHE A 67 27.10 -9.21 0.74
CA PHE A 67 26.70 -8.01 0.01
C PHE A 67 27.74 -7.64 -1.06
N SER A 68 27.23 -7.30 -2.24
CA SER A 68 27.96 -6.67 -3.33
C SER A 68 26.95 -5.96 -4.23
N GLU A 69 27.40 -4.93 -4.94
CA GLU A 69 26.60 -4.28 -5.99
C GLU A 69 26.00 -5.29 -6.98
N SER A 70 26.78 -6.29 -7.38
CA SER A 70 26.34 -7.32 -8.34
C SER A 70 25.24 -8.22 -7.78
N LEU A 71 25.30 -8.59 -6.49
CA LEU A 71 24.22 -9.35 -5.83
C LEU A 71 22.94 -8.51 -5.73
N TYR A 72 23.07 -7.23 -5.37
CA TYR A 72 21.93 -6.30 -5.34
C TYR A 72 21.28 -6.16 -6.72
N ASN A 73 22.08 -5.95 -7.77
CA ASN A 73 21.60 -5.87 -9.16
C ASN A 73 20.97 -7.20 -9.65
N ALA A 74 21.51 -8.35 -9.23
CA ALA A 74 20.87 -9.65 -9.50
C ALA A 74 19.48 -9.76 -8.85
N ASN A 75 19.34 -9.26 -7.63
CA ASN A 75 18.06 -9.22 -6.92
C ASN A 75 17.04 -8.28 -7.55
N VAL A 76 17.49 -7.12 -8.06
CA VAL A 76 16.66 -6.22 -8.87
C VAL A 76 16.10 -6.93 -10.09
N ILE A 77 16.94 -7.68 -10.82
CA ILE A 77 16.52 -8.46 -12.01
C ILE A 77 15.54 -9.57 -11.58
N LEU A 78 15.86 -10.33 -10.54
CA LEU A 78 15.01 -11.40 -10.04
C LEU A 78 13.62 -10.90 -9.63
N LEU A 79 13.56 -9.83 -8.82
CA LEU A 79 12.30 -9.22 -8.40
C LEU A 79 11.51 -8.65 -9.58
N THR A 80 12.19 -8.11 -10.60
CA THR A 80 11.56 -7.65 -11.84
C THR A 80 10.91 -8.82 -12.59
N ILE A 81 11.62 -9.93 -12.76
CA ILE A 81 11.09 -11.14 -13.41
C ILE A 81 9.88 -11.68 -12.65
N ILE A 82 9.98 -11.78 -11.32
CA ILE A 82 8.87 -12.20 -10.45
C ILE A 82 7.67 -11.26 -10.62
N GLY A 83 7.90 -9.93 -10.57
CA GLY A 83 6.85 -8.94 -10.75
C GLY A 83 6.16 -9.01 -12.11
N ILE A 84 6.92 -9.26 -13.19
CA ILE A 84 6.37 -9.45 -14.54
C ILE A 84 5.52 -10.73 -14.61
N ILE A 85 6.04 -11.87 -14.11
CA ILE A 85 5.31 -13.14 -14.09
C ILE A 85 4.00 -13.01 -13.31
N LEU A 86 4.05 -12.40 -12.12
CA LEU A 86 2.86 -12.15 -11.31
C LEU A 86 1.90 -11.19 -12.02
N SER A 87 2.40 -10.15 -12.69
CA SER A 87 1.57 -9.23 -13.48
C SER A 87 0.82 -9.94 -14.60
N PHE A 88 1.45 -10.89 -15.30
CA PHE A 88 0.79 -11.72 -16.31
C PHE A 88 -0.26 -12.64 -15.69
N GLN A 89 0.07 -13.35 -14.61
CA GLN A 89 -0.89 -14.23 -13.91
C GLN A 89 -2.10 -13.46 -13.39
N GLN A 90 -1.88 -12.22 -12.96
CA GLN A 90 -2.94 -11.34 -12.48
C GLN A 90 -3.72 -10.66 -13.62
N GLY A 91 -3.35 -10.89 -14.89
CA GLY A 91 -4.04 -10.34 -16.06
C GLY A 91 -3.84 -8.84 -16.25
N ALA A 92 -2.73 -8.28 -15.76
CA ALA A 92 -2.40 -6.86 -15.94
C ALA A 92 -2.10 -6.51 -17.42
N PHE A 93 -1.62 -7.49 -18.19
CA PHE A 93 -1.37 -7.40 -19.63
C PHE A 93 -2.36 -8.29 -20.38
N LYS A 94 -3.11 -7.72 -21.35
CA LYS A 94 -3.94 -8.48 -22.31
C LYS A 94 -3.32 -8.38 -23.70
N PHE A 95 -3.14 -9.51 -24.38
CA PHE A 95 -2.82 -9.54 -25.81
C PHE A 95 -4.12 -9.47 -26.62
N SER A 96 -4.30 -8.40 -27.41
CA SER A 96 -5.40 -8.31 -28.37
C SER A 96 -5.02 -9.08 -29.65
N LYS A 97 -5.94 -9.91 -30.17
CA LYS A 97 -5.83 -10.56 -31.49
C LYS A 97 -6.78 -9.87 -32.46
N GLU A 98 -6.24 -9.24 -33.50
CA GLU A 98 -7.02 -8.66 -34.61
C GLU A 98 -7.54 -9.73 -35.59
N LYS A 99 -8.73 -9.50 -36.17
CA LYS A 99 -9.34 -10.28 -37.28
C LYS A 99 -9.57 -9.40 -38.53
N SER A 100 -9.64 -10.04 -39.71
CA SER A 100 -9.52 -9.46 -41.07
C SER A 100 -10.75 -8.70 -41.61
N GLU A 101 -10.54 -7.96 -42.71
CA GLU A 101 -11.31 -6.78 -43.15
C GLU A 101 -12.63 -7.00 -43.90
N GLU A 102 -12.93 -8.16 -44.49
CA GLU A 102 -14.20 -8.33 -45.24
C GLU A 102 -15.41 -8.58 -44.35
N ALA A 103 -15.22 -9.14 -43.15
CA ALA A 103 -16.25 -9.21 -42.11
C ALA A 103 -16.54 -7.84 -41.45
N LYS A 104 -15.71 -6.81 -41.71
CA LYS A 104 -15.80 -5.50 -41.03
C LYS A 104 -16.86 -4.55 -41.59
N ARG A 105 -17.43 -4.78 -42.79
CA ARG A 105 -18.37 -3.83 -43.44
C ARG A 105 -19.85 -4.12 -43.23
N GLU A 106 -20.27 -5.39 -43.23
CA GLU A 106 -21.68 -5.77 -42.96
C GLU A 106 -21.97 -5.93 -41.46
N GLU A 107 -20.98 -6.33 -40.67
CA GLU A 107 -21.04 -6.36 -39.20
C GLU A 107 -21.05 -4.93 -38.62
N ASP A 108 -20.68 -3.91 -39.39
CA ASP A 108 -20.30 -2.58 -38.90
C ASP A 108 -21.42 -1.86 -38.13
N TYR A 109 -22.65 -1.77 -38.65
CA TYR A 109 -23.72 -1.00 -37.97
C TYR A 109 -24.39 -1.77 -36.82
N ARG A 110 -24.67 -3.08 -37.00
CA ARG A 110 -25.20 -3.93 -35.91
C ARG A 110 -24.19 -4.10 -34.77
N LYS A 111 -22.89 -4.13 -35.08
CA LYS A 111 -21.83 -4.13 -34.08
C LYS A 111 -21.64 -2.77 -33.44
N ARG A 112 -21.67 -1.67 -34.20
CA ARG A 112 -21.61 -0.30 -33.62
C ARG A 112 -22.70 -0.08 -32.59
N ILE A 113 -23.94 -0.44 -32.88
CA ILE A 113 -25.03 -0.29 -31.91
C ILE A 113 -24.88 -1.28 -30.75
N SER A 114 -24.47 -2.53 -31.01
CA SER A 114 -24.17 -3.50 -29.94
C SER A 114 -23.04 -3.02 -29.02
N ASP A 115 -21.99 -2.41 -29.56
CA ASP A 115 -20.84 -1.90 -28.81
C ASP A 115 -21.24 -0.67 -27.99
N ILE A 116 -22.06 0.23 -28.57
CA ILE A 116 -22.64 1.36 -27.84
C ILE A 116 -23.52 0.87 -26.68
N ARG A 117 -24.40 -0.12 -26.91
CA ARG A 117 -25.25 -0.72 -25.88
C ARG A 117 -24.44 -1.45 -24.82
N ALA A 118 -23.38 -2.15 -25.21
CA ALA A 118 -22.47 -2.80 -24.26
C ALA A 118 -21.76 -1.76 -23.38
N GLU A 119 -21.24 -0.69 -23.98
CA GLU A 119 -20.60 0.42 -23.26
C GLU A 119 -21.60 1.13 -22.34
N MET A 120 -22.82 1.41 -22.79
CA MET A 120 -23.88 2.00 -21.97
C MET A 120 -24.33 1.08 -20.82
N ARG A 121 -24.41 -0.24 -21.05
CA ARG A 121 -24.72 -1.23 -19.99
C ARG A 121 -23.61 -1.33 -18.95
N GLU A 122 -22.33 -1.31 -19.37
CA GLU A 122 -21.21 -1.26 -18.44
C GLU A 122 -21.23 0.02 -17.58
N LEU A 123 -21.67 1.14 -18.17
CA LEU A 123 -21.78 2.43 -17.50
C LEU A 123 -23.11 2.63 -16.76
N ASN A 124 -24.04 1.66 -16.77
CA ASN A 124 -25.40 1.77 -16.20
C ASN A 124 -26.18 3.01 -16.69
N LEU A 125 -26.00 3.39 -17.96
CA LEU A 125 -26.66 4.55 -18.56
C LEU A 125 -27.98 4.16 -19.22
N GLU A 126 -29.07 4.80 -18.81
CA GLU A 126 -30.41 4.76 -19.44
C GLU A 126 -30.84 3.38 -19.98
N LEU A 127 -30.76 2.35 -19.11
CA LEU A 127 -31.09 0.96 -19.46
C LEU A 127 -32.54 0.78 -19.95
N GLU A 128 -33.46 1.68 -19.58
CA GLU A 128 -34.85 1.68 -20.06
C GLU A 128 -34.96 2.08 -21.54
N LEU A 129 -34.10 3.00 -22.00
CA LEU A 129 -34.04 3.42 -23.41
C LEU A 129 -33.55 2.28 -24.29
N ILE A 130 -32.47 1.58 -23.87
CA ILE A 130 -31.95 0.42 -24.59
C ILE A 130 -33.02 -0.67 -24.73
N LYS A 131 -33.77 -0.94 -23.66
CA LYS A 131 -34.87 -1.92 -23.70
C LYS A 131 -35.97 -1.51 -24.69
N LYS A 132 -36.33 -0.23 -24.71
CA LYS A 132 -37.32 0.32 -25.64
C LYS A 132 -36.87 0.14 -27.11
N HIS A 133 -35.62 0.47 -27.42
CA HIS A 133 -35.07 0.28 -28.78
C HIS A 133 -35.02 -1.20 -29.19
N GLU A 134 -34.65 -2.11 -28.28
CA GLU A 134 -34.67 -3.55 -28.54
C GLU A 134 -36.10 -4.10 -28.75
N GLU A 135 -37.11 -3.51 -28.11
CA GLU A 135 -38.52 -3.87 -28.33
C GLU A 135 -39.03 -3.37 -29.69
N GLU A 136 -38.66 -2.15 -30.10
CA GLU A 136 -39.00 -1.56 -31.40
C GLU A 136 -38.34 -2.33 -32.56
N GLU A 137 -37.08 -2.74 -32.42
CA GLU A 137 -36.37 -3.59 -33.39
C GLU A 137 -37.02 -4.96 -33.54
N LYS A 138 -37.40 -5.63 -32.44
CA LYS A 138 -38.11 -6.91 -32.47
C LYS A 138 -39.52 -6.80 -33.06
N ALA A 139 -40.19 -5.66 -32.85
CA ALA A 139 -41.50 -5.42 -33.45
C ALA A 139 -41.39 -5.27 -34.98
N LEU A 140 -40.33 -4.62 -35.46
CA LEU A 140 -40.03 -4.51 -36.89
C LEU A 140 -39.68 -5.87 -37.50
N GLU A 141 -38.84 -6.67 -36.84
CA GLU A 141 -38.48 -8.02 -37.29
C GLU A 141 -39.71 -8.92 -37.45
N ARG A 142 -40.62 -8.91 -36.47
CA ARG A 142 -41.89 -9.66 -36.55
C ARG A 142 -42.79 -9.19 -37.69
N LYS A 143 -42.80 -7.89 -38.00
CA LYS A 143 -43.54 -7.32 -39.12
C LYS A 143 -42.95 -7.84 -40.43
N HIS A 144 -41.63 -7.80 -40.60
CA HIS A 144 -40.94 -8.33 -41.78
C HIS A 144 -41.16 -9.84 -41.95
N GLU A 145 -41.08 -10.65 -40.89
CA GLU A 145 -41.39 -12.09 -40.94
C GLU A 145 -42.83 -12.37 -41.40
N SER A 146 -43.80 -11.57 -40.93
CA SER A 146 -45.20 -11.70 -41.32
C SER A 146 -45.46 -11.31 -42.79
N GLU A 147 -44.71 -10.31 -43.28
CA GLU A 147 -44.77 -9.86 -44.67
C GLU A 147 -44.07 -10.88 -45.59
N GLU A 148 -42.90 -11.40 -45.21
CA GLU A 148 -42.20 -12.45 -45.97
C GLU A 148 -43.03 -13.73 -46.13
N ALA A 149 -43.77 -14.12 -45.09
CA ALA A 149 -44.71 -15.25 -45.16
C ALA A 149 -45.86 -15.03 -46.15
N ALA A 150 -46.24 -13.77 -46.41
CA ALA A 150 -47.30 -13.40 -47.36
C ALA A 150 -46.82 -13.28 -48.82
N ILE A 151 -45.49 -13.22 -49.05
CA ILE A 151 -44.88 -12.94 -50.36
C ILE A 151 -44.50 -14.22 -51.12
N SER A 152 -44.68 -15.41 -50.53
CA SER A 152 -44.29 -16.70 -51.12
C SER A 152 -44.96 -17.03 -52.46
N SER A 153 -46.03 -16.32 -52.84
CA SER A 153 -46.77 -16.47 -54.09
C SER A 153 -46.50 -15.39 -55.16
N MET A 154 -45.55 -14.46 -54.92
CA MET A 154 -45.27 -13.32 -55.80
C MET A 154 -44.14 -13.60 -56.81
N SER A 155 -44.00 -12.73 -57.82
CA SER A 155 -42.94 -12.83 -58.82
C SER A 155 -41.55 -12.55 -58.21
N SER A 156 -40.49 -13.10 -58.80
CA SER A 156 -39.12 -12.98 -58.28
C SER A 156 -38.62 -11.54 -58.17
N GLU A 157 -39.04 -10.64 -59.08
CA GLU A 157 -38.68 -9.22 -59.03
C GLU A 157 -39.39 -8.45 -57.90
N GLU A 158 -40.65 -8.76 -57.62
CA GLU A 158 -41.40 -8.11 -56.54
C GLU A 158 -40.89 -8.53 -55.16
N ARG A 159 -40.50 -9.81 -55.03
CA ARG A 159 -39.89 -10.34 -53.81
C ARG A 159 -38.56 -9.65 -53.51
N GLU A 160 -37.71 -9.45 -54.51
CA GLU A 160 -36.44 -8.74 -54.33
C GLU A 160 -36.63 -7.27 -53.94
N ARG A 161 -37.64 -6.59 -54.51
CA ARG A 161 -37.98 -5.21 -54.11
C ARG A 161 -38.43 -5.10 -52.66
N ILE A 162 -39.26 -6.03 -52.19
CA ILE A 162 -39.75 -5.99 -50.80
C ILE A 162 -38.63 -6.30 -49.82
N ILE A 163 -37.77 -7.27 -50.11
CA ILE A 163 -36.58 -7.57 -49.29
C ILE A 163 -35.63 -6.35 -49.24
N ALA A 164 -35.46 -5.64 -50.36
CA ALA A 164 -34.66 -4.42 -50.39
C ALA A 164 -35.28 -3.28 -49.56
N LEU A 165 -36.61 -3.18 -49.52
CA LEU A 165 -37.33 -2.24 -48.66
C LEU A 165 -37.21 -2.61 -47.18
N HIS A 166 -37.35 -3.88 -46.82
CA HIS A 166 -37.16 -4.37 -45.45
C HIS A 166 -35.76 -4.06 -44.93
N LYS A 167 -34.73 -4.35 -45.73
CA LYS A 167 -33.33 -4.03 -45.39
C LYS A 167 -33.10 -2.52 -45.23
N LYS A 168 -33.81 -1.69 -46.00
CA LYS A 168 -33.72 -0.24 -45.90
C LYS A 168 -34.39 0.28 -44.63
N GLU A 169 -35.60 -0.20 -44.33
CA GLU A 169 -36.37 0.16 -43.13
C GLU A 169 -35.63 -0.25 -41.84
N GLU A 170 -35.04 -1.45 -41.83
CA GLU A 170 -34.22 -1.94 -40.72
C GLU A 170 -32.97 -1.06 -40.49
N LYS A 171 -32.28 -0.71 -41.59
CA LYS A 171 -31.10 0.15 -41.52
C LYS A 171 -31.42 1.55 -41.01
N GLU A 172 -32.50 2.16 -41.48
CA GLU A 172 -32.92 3.50 -41.05
C GLU A 172 -33.30 3.52 -39.56
N LEU A 173 -33.98 2.48 -39.06
CA LEU A 173 -34.33 2.38 -37.64
C LEU A 173 -33.08 2.22 -36.76
N ILE A 174 -32.15 1.34 -37.14
CA ILE A 174 -30.93 1.11 -36.36
C ILE A 174 -30.01 2.35 -36.38
N GLU A 175 -29.93 3.08 -37.49
CA GLU A 175 -29.15 4.32 -37.57
C GLU A 175 -29.74 5.44 -36.68
N LEU A 176 -31.07 5.50 -36.53
CA LEU A 176 -31.73 6.41 -35.60
C LEU A 176 -31.42 6.07 -34.14
N HIS A 177 -31.55 4.79 -33.77
CA HIS A 177 -31.19 4.33 -32.42
C HIS A 177 -29.69 4.54 -32.12
N GLU A 178 -28.80 4.29 -33.10
CA GLU A 178 -27.35 4.55 -32.98
C GLU A 178 -27.08 6.02 -32.68
N ALA A 179 -27.77 6.95 -33.36
CA ALA A 179 -27.58 8.39 -33.16
C ALA A 179 -28.02 8.87 -31.77
N GLU A 180 -29.17 8.38 -31.28
CA GLU A 180 -29.70 8.74 -29.96
C GLU A 180 -28.85 8.18 -28.83
N GLU A 181 -28.51 6.88 -28.89
CA GLU A 181 -27.66 6.23 -27.89
C GLU A 181 -26.23 6.82 -27.88
N ARG A 182 -25.69 7.18 -29.06
CA ARG A 182 -24.38 7.85 -29.16
C ARG A 182 -24.41 9.26 -28.56
N LEU A 183 -25.48 10.03 -28.72
CA LEU A 183 -25.58 11.37 -28.12
C LEU A 183 -25.53 11.32 -26.60
N ILE A 184 -26.22 10.35 -25.99
CA ILE A 184 -26.22 10.14 -24.53
C ILE A 184 -24.82 9.73 -24.06
N LEU A 185 -24.21 8.79 -24.76
CA LEU A 185 -22.86 8.32 -24.48
C LEU A 185 -21.83 9.46 -24.62
N GLU A 186 -21.95 10.31 -25.64
CA GLU A 186 -21.08 11.48 -25.84
C GLU A 186 -21.29 12.56 -24.79
N ALA A 187 -22.53 12.81 -24.36
CA ALA A 187 -22.84 13.75 -23.28
C ALA A 187 -22.21 13.28 -21.96
N HIS A 188 -22.31 11.98 -21.66
CA HIS A 188 -21.64 11.36 -20.52
C HIS A 188 -20.11 11.44 -20.65
N LYS A 189 -19.55 11.12 -21.81
CA LYS A 189 -18.11 11.23 -22.10
C LYS A 189 -17.59 12.67 -21.97
N LYS A 190 -18.36 13.69 -22.36
CA LYS A 190 -18.02 15.11 -22.17
C LYS A 190 -18.03 15.51 -20.69
N GLY A 191 -18.99 15.02 -19.90
CA GLY A 191 -19.01 15.19 -18.44
C GLY A 191 -17.81 14.54 -17.76
N ALA A 192 -17.55 13.27 -18.08
CA ALA A 192 -16.41 12.50 -17.59
C ALA A 192 -15.06 13.09 -18.05
N SER A 193 -14.99 13.71 -19.23
CA SER A 193 -13.79 14.39 -19.73
C SER A 193 -13.41 15.60 -18.86
N LYS A 194 -14.38 16.42 -18.44
CA LYS A 194 -14.14 17.53 -17.51
C LYS A 194 -13.68 17.05 -16.14
N GLU A 195 -14.27 15.97 -15.64
CA GLU A 195 -13.89 15.37 -14.36
C GLU A 195 -12.48 14.74 -14.42
N LYS A 196 -12.17 14.04 -15.51
CA LYS A 196 -10.85 13.48 -15.81
C LYS A 196 -9.77 14.54 -15.98
N ALA A 197 -10.09 15.66 -16.63
CA ALA A 197 -9.19 16.81 -16.75
C ALA A 197 -8.89 17.44 -15.38
N ASN A 198 -9.92 17.63 -14.55
CA ASN A 198 -9.76 18.11 -13.18
C ASN A 198 -8.95 17.16 -12.29
N MET A 199 -9.13 15.83 -12.43
CA MET A 199 -8.29 14.84 -11.76
C MET A 199 -6.82 14.97 -12.18
N ASN A 200 -6.54 15.24 -13.45
CA ASN A 200 -5.17 15.28 -13.96
C ASN A 200 -4.33 16.41 -13.32
N TYR A 201 -4.94 17.57 -13.05
CA TYR A 201 -4.26 18.67 -12.37
C TYR A 201 -3.95 18.39 -10.90
N VAL A 202 -4.80 17.62 -10.20
CA VAL A 202 -4.56 17.25 -8.79
C VAL A 202 -3.30 16.41 -8.68
N TRP A 203 -3.16 15.40 -9.54
CA TRP A 203 -1.98 14.53 -9.55
C TRP A 203 -0.72 15.27 -10.00
N LEU A 204 -0.83 16.17 -10.98
CA LEU A 204 0.29 16.99 -11.43
C LEU A 204 0.78 17.93 -10.32
N PHE A 205 -0.15 18.57 -9.60
CA PHE A 205 0.18 19.44 -8.49
C PHE A 205 0.79 18.67 -7.32
N LEU A 206 0.27 17.47 -7.02
CA LEU A 206 0.89 16.58 -6.04
C LEU A 206 2.32 16.20 -6.43
N LEU A 207 2.54 15.81 -7.70
CA LEU A 207 3.88 15.50 -8.19
C LEU A 207 4.81 16.71 -8.07
N PHE A 208 4.33 17.91 -8.40
CA PHE A 208 5.07 19.15 -8.18
C PHE A 208 5.43 19.35 -6.70
N LEU A 209 4.49 19.15 -5.77
CA LEU A 209 4.76 19.23 -4.32
C LEU A 209 5.79 18.21 -3.86
N MET A 210 5.72 16.96 -4.35
CA MET A 210 6.71 15.93 -4.04
C MET A 210 8.11 16.34 -4.50
N LEU A 211 8.23 16.81 -5.75
CA LEU A 211 9.50 17.26 -6.32
C LEU A 211 10.03 18.52 -5.61
N LEU A 212 9.16 19.47 -5.28
CA LEU A 212 9.52 20.67 -4.51
C LEU A 212 10.01 20.29 -3.10
N THR A 213 9.34 19.35 -2.45
CA THR A 213 9.75 18.84 -1.14
C THR A 213 11.12 18.20 -1.24
N PHE A 214 11.32 17.27 -2.17
CA PHE A 214 12.63 16.68 -2.42
C PHE A 214 13.71 17.75 -2.67
N ALA A 215 13.46 18.68 -3.60
CA ALA A 215 14.41 19.73 -3.98
C ALA A 215 14.79 20.65 -2.81
N THR A 216 13.82 21.03 -1.98
CA THR A 216 14.07 21.90 -0.82
C THR A 216 14.78 21.19 0.33
N ARG A 217 14.70 19.86 0.43
CA ARG A 217 15.42 19.08 1.46
C ARG A 217 16.81 18.62 1.02
N ILE A 218 16.98 18.33 -0.27
CA ILE A 218 18.29 17.95 -0.82
C ILE A 218 19.23 19.15 -0.98
N ALA A 219 18.72 20.38 -1.05
CA ALA A 219 19.52 21.59 -1.24
C ALA A 219 20.66 21.78 -0.21
N ASN A 220 20.51 21.19 0.99
CA ASN A 220 21.53 21.26 2.05
C ASN A 220 22.66 20.24 1.93
N ILE A 221 22.59 19.29 0.98
CA ILE A 221 23.62 18.24 0.78
C ILE A 221 25.04 18.81 0.52
N GLY A 222 25.13 20.07 0.10
CA GLY A 222 26.40 20.78 -0.13
C GLY A 222 26.90 21.67 1.03
N VAL A 223 26.15 21.79 2.13
CA VAL A 223 26.50 22.68 3.26
C VAL A 223 27.44 21.99 4.25
N ALA A 224 27.36 20.66 4.39
CA ALA A 224 28.34 19.87 5.12
C ALA A 224 28.36 18.42 4.60
N PRO A 225 29.52 17.84 4.25
CA PRO A 225 29.68 16.39 4.06
C PRO A 225 29.69 15.65 5.42
N ARG A 226 29.03 16.22 6.43
CA ARG A 226 29.01 15.79 7.82
C ARG A 226 27.58 15.85 8.31
N TYR A 227 27.20 14.87 9.12
CA TYR A 227 25.89 14.83 9.75
C TYR A 227 25.70 16.00 10.72
N PHE A 228 24.47 16.49 10.85
CA PHE A 228 24.12 17.55 11.77
C PHE A 228 24.06 17.05 13.22
N GLU A 229 23.62 15.81 13.41
CA GLU A 229 23.53 15.14 14.71
C GLU A 229 24.58 14.03 14.87
N PHE A 230 24.68 13.46 16.08
CA PHE A 230 25.69 12.45 16.40
C PHE A 230 25.23 11.01 16.09
N ASP A 231 23.94 10.72 16.23
CA ASP A 231 23.37 9.38 16.01
C ASP A 231 23.62 8.82 14.60
N PRO A 232 23.56 9.60 13.50
CA PRO A 232 23.84 9.09 12.16
C PRO A 232 25.26 8.54 11.97
N TYR A 233 26.22 8.95 12.80
CA TYR A 233 27.56 8.36 12.78
C TYR A 233 27.56 6.92 13.28
N PHE A 234 26.68 6.57 14.22
CA PHE A 234 26.47 5.19 14.64
C PHE A 234 25.78 4.40 13.53
N ASP A 235 24.74 4.95 12.92
CA ASP A 235 24.01 4.28 11.84
C ASP A 235 24.91 4.01 10.62
N MET A 236 25.81 4.95 10.29
CA MET A 236 26.78 4.81 9.21
C MET A 236 27.73 3.61 9.40
N ILE A 237 28.13 3.27 10.63
CA ILE A 237 28.99 2.10 10.90
C ILE A 237 28.29 0.81 10.44
N SER A 238 26.97 0.73 10.55
CA SER A 238 26.21 -0.42 10.05
C SER A 238 26.35 -0.57 8.53
N THR A 239 26.32 0.55 7.80
CA THR A 239 26.56 0.56 6.35
C THR A 239 28.01 0.21 6.01
N GLU A 240 28.99 0.72 6.78
CA GLU A 240 30.41 0.36 6.62
C GLU A 240 30.66 -1.14 6.83
N TYR A 241 29.97 -1.78 7.79
CA TYR A 241 30.04 -3.23 7.98
C TYR A 241 29.49 -4.01 6.79
N ILE A 242 28.40 -3.55 6.17
CA ILE A 242 27.88 -4.17 4.96
C ILE A 242 28.90 -4.08 3.82
N LEU A 243 29.51 -2.91 3.62
CA LEU A 243 30.52 -2.69 2.59
C LEU A 243 31.82 -3.47 2.84
N THR A 244 32.19 -3.68 4.11
CA THR A 244 33.45 -4.34 4.49
C THR A 244 33.32 -5.86 4.62
N TYR A 245 32.25 -6.33 5.26
CA TYR A 245 32.06 -7.73 5.65
C TYR A 245 30.94 -8.42 4.86
N GLY A 246 30.15 -7.68 4.10
CA GLY A 246 28.99 -8.20 3.38
C GLY A 246 27.69 -8.22 4.18
N TYR A 247 27.74 -7.88 5.47
CA TYR A 247 26.59 -7.90 6.38
C TYR A 247 26.85 -7.07 7.63
N GLN A 248 25.79 -6.74 8.38
CA GLN A 248 25.94 -6.07 9.67
C GLN A 248 26.37 -7.05 10.78
N LEU A 249 27.48 -6.73 11.43
CA LEU A 249 27.95 -7.46 12.62
C LEU A 249 26.93 -7.32 13.75
N LEU A 250 26.61 -8.44 14.42
CA LEU A 250 25.71 -8.41 15.57
C LEU A 250 26.35 -7.65 16.72
N TYR A 251 27.57 -8.04 17.08
CA TYR A 251 28.33 -7.45 18.18
C TYR A 251 29.62 -6.83 17.68
N ASP A 252 29.98 -5.68 18.25
CA ASP A 252 31.25 -5.02 17.99
C ASP A 252 31.75 -4.27 19.24
N HIS A 253 32.99 -3.81 19.19
CA HIS A 253 33.66 -3.11 20.30
C HIS A 253 33.90 -1.61 20.02
N SER A 254 33.30 -1.04 18.97
CA SER A 254 33.40 0.40 18.66
C SER A 254 32.73 1.24 19.74
N ALA A 255 31.65 0.73 20.34
CA ALA A 255 31.05 1.26 21.54
C ALA A 255 31.35 0.32 22.73
N TRP A 256 31.69 0.90 23.88
CA TRP A 256 31.93 0.17 25.14
C TRP A 256 32.98 -0.96 25.03
N PRO A 257 34.25 -0.65 24.71
CA PRO A 257 35.28 -1.65 24.38
C PRO A 257 35.63 -2.61 25.53
N THR A 258 35.22 -2.29 26.76
CA THR A 258 35.43 -3.14 27.94
C THR A 258 34.40 -4.28 28.06
N VAL A 259 33.33 -4.28 27.27
CA VAL A 259 32.36 -5.37 27.25
C VAL A 259 32.96 -6.54 26.47
N VAL A 260 33.15 -7.69 27.15
CA VAL A 260 33.87 -8.87 26.61
C VAL A 260 33.30 -9.38 25.29
N ASN A 261 31.97 -9.37 25.14
CA ASN A 261 31.30 -9.84 23.93
C ASN A 261 31.01 -8.72 22.91
N GLY A 262 31.37 -7.47 23.22
CA GLY A 262 30.92 -6.29 22.47
C GLY A 262 29.49 -5.89 22.79
N THR A 263 29.00 -4.85 22.11
CA THR A 263 27.61 -4.38 22.19
C THR A 263 26.89 -4.60 20.88
N ILE A 264 25.55 -4.71 20.94
CA ILE A 264 24.74 -4.91 19.73
C ILE A 264 24.83 -3.66 18.84
N HIS A 265 25.23 -3.85 17.58
CA HIS A 265 25.31 -2.75 16.60
C HIS A 265 24.20 -2.77 15.56
N ARG A 266 23.59 -3.93 15.30
CA ARG A 266 22.61 -4.06 14.21
C ARG A 266 21.47 -3.05 14.36
N ILE A 267 21.25 -2.27 13.32
CA ILE A 267 20.08 -1.40 13.18
C ILE A 267 19.13 -1.97 12.13
N GLN A 268 17.97 -1.35 11.91
CA GLN A 268 17.01 -1.88 10.96
C GLN A 268 17.61 -1.99 9.54
N PRO A 269 17.40 -3.12 8.82
CA PRO A 269 18.22 -3.47 7.67
C PRO A 269 17.94 -2.67 6.39
N ILE A 270 16.76 -2.11 6.17
CA ILE A 270 16.44 -1.49 4.87
C ILE A 270 17.39 -0.34 4.51
N VAL A 271 17.55 0.62 5.43
CA VAL A 271 18.32 1.85 5.16
C VAL A 271 19.80 1.54 4.91
N PRO A 272 20.51 0.76 5.76
CA PRO A 272 21.94 0.51 5.55
C PRO A 272 22.25 -0.28 4.28
N TYR A 273 21.41 -1.26 3.91
CA TYR A 273 21.61 -2.02 2.66
C TYR A 273 21.33 -1.17 1.42
N LEU A 274 20.40 -0.22 1.50
CA LEU A 274 20.12 0.75 0.44
C LEU A 274 21.30 1.72 0.28
N GLU A 275 21.83 2.25 1.38
CA GLU A 275 22.99 3.14 1.38
C GLU A 275 24.25 2.44 0.89
N ALA A 276 24.50 1.20 1.30
CA ALA A 276 25.64 0.41 0.83
C ALA A 276 25.60 0.25 -0.70
N TYR A 277 24.43 -0.02 -1.27
CA TYR A 277 24.27 -0.14 -2.72
C TYR A 277 24.50 1.18 -3.45
N TRP A 278 23.93 2.28 -2.97
CA TRP A 278 24.18 3.58 -3.57
C TRP A 278 25.64 4.02 -3.43
N TYR A 279 26.31 3.66 -2.33
CA TYR A 279 27.72 3.93 -2.13
C TYR A 279 28.58 3.17 -3.14
N ASP A 280 28.38 1.85 -3.29
CA ASP A 280 29.14 1.05 -4.26
C ASP A 280 28.96 1.58 -5.68
N LEU A 281 27.72 1.90 -6.09
CA LEU A 281 27.45 2.54 -7.38
C LEU A 281 28.19 3.87 -7.59
N ALA A 282 28.33 4.68 -6.53
CA ALA A 282 29.07 5.93 -6.58
C ALA A 282 30.60 5.75 -6.53
N ASN A 283 31.06 4.68 -5.87
CA ASN A 283 32.47 4.41 -5.57
C ASN A 283 33.17 3.51 -6.62
N THR A 284 32.46 2.88 -7.54
CA THR A 284 33.04 2.03 -8.62
C THR A 284 33.81 2.80 -9.71
N HIS A 285 34.03 4.11 -9.56
CA HIS A 285 34.49 4.97 -10.66
C HIS A 285 35.75 5.84 -10.43
N PRO A 286 36.22 6.12 -9.20
CA PRO A 286 37.58 6.62 -9.01
C PRO A 286 38.61 5.47 -9.11
N ALA A 287 39.73 5.69 -9.82
CA ALA A 287 40.82 4.74 -10.02
C ALA A 287 41.66 4.42 -8.76
N SER A 288 41.10 4.62 -7.55
CA SER A 288 41.80 4.53 -6.27
C SER A 288 40.93 4.07 -5.09
N ALA A 289 39.79 3.41 -5.32
CA ALA A 289 38.91 2.95 -4.25
C ALA A 289 39.43 1.66 -3.59
N THR A 290 40.52 1.74 -2.82
CA THR A 290 41.00 0.62 -1.97
C THR A 290 40.56 0.75 -0.52
N SER A 291 39.88 1.83 -0.14
CA SER A 291 39.36 2.10 1.21
C SER A 291 38.00 2.80 1.15
N ILE A 292 37.16 2.57 2.17
CA ILE A 292 35.87 3.28 2.33
C ILE A 292 36.13 4.78 2.57
N ASP A 293 35.46 5.64 1.80
CA ASP A 293 35.45 7.10 1.98
C ASP A 293 34.16 7.50 2.70
N THR A 294 34.30 7.84 3.97
CA THR A 294 33.18 8.24 4.83
C THR A 294 32.52 9.56 4.39
N ASN A 295 33.23 10.42 3.66
CA ASN A 295 32.61 11.63 3.10
C ASN A 295 31.67 11.28 1.95
N LEU A 296 32.09 10.36 1.08
CA LEU A 296 31.23 9.87 0.00
C LEU A 296 30.02 9.13 0.57
N LEU A 297 30.22 8.31 1.61
CA LEU A 297 29.13 7.62 2.29
C LEU A 297 28.12 8.61 2.88
N SER A 298 28.57 9.62 3.63
CA SER A 298 27.69 10.66 4.18
C SER A 298 26.90 11.42 3.09
N LEU A 299 27.54 11.73 1.97
CA LEU A 299 26.88 12.36 0.82
C LEU A 299 25.79 11.47 0.22
N VAL A 300 26.08 10.18 0.03
CA VAL A 300 25.13 9.22 -0.55
C VAL A 300 23.96 8.96 0.40
N SER A 301 24.23 8.75 1.70
CA SER A 301 23.19 8.58 2.72
C SER A 301 22.27 9.82 2.82
N GLY A 302 22.75 11.01 2.45
CA GLY A 302 21.95 12.25 2.42
C GLY A 302 20.76 12.26 1.45
N TRP A 303 20.63 11.26 0.58
CA TRP A 303 19.53 11.18 -0.38
C TRP A 303 18.25 10.58 0.18
N TYR A 304 18.32 9.63 1.14
CA TYR A 304 17.10 8.96 1.60
C TYR A 304 16.15 9.84 2.42
N PRO A 305 16.60 10.79 3.28
CA PRO A 305 15.66 11.63 4.02
C PRO A 305 14.81 12.51 3.07
N PRO A 306 15.38 13.21 2.07
CA PRO A 306 14.59 13.93 1.07
C PRO A 306 13.63 13.04 0.26
N ILE A 307 14.04 11.81 -0.09
CA ILE A 307 13.18 10.85 -0.81
C ILE A 307 11.98 10.47 0.06
N THR A 308 12.21 10.08 1.31
CA THR A 308 11.13 9.73 2.25
C THR A 308 10.21 10.92 2.55
N ALA A 309 10.72 12.15 2.51
CA ALA A 309 9.93 13.38 2.65
C ALA A 309 8.91 13.54 1.51
N ALA A 310 9.37 13.36 0.27
CA ALA A 310 8.52 13.43 -0.91
C ALA A 310 7.44 12.32 -0.87
N LEU A 311 7.81 11.12 -0.43
CA LEU A 311 6.87 10.01 -0.27
C LEU A 311 5.88 10.25 0.87
N LEU A 312 6.29 10.88 1.97
CA LEU A 312 5.39 11.25 3.06
C LEU A 312 4.31 12.23 2.58
N VAL A 313 4.65 13.21 1.73
CA VAL A 313 3.68 14.11 1.10
C VAL A 313 2.65 13.33 0.29
N PHE A 314 3.08 12.36 -0.52
CA PHE A 314 2.18 11.47 -1.25
C PHE A 314 1.29 10.65 -0.30
N VAL A 315 1.85 10.06 0.75
CA VAL A 315 1.11 9.20 1.68
C VAL A 315 0.05 9.97 2.44
N VAL A 316 0.37 11.18 2.93
CA VAL A 316 -0.61 12.04 3.61
C VAL A 316 -1.69 12.50 2.63
N PHE A 317 -1.31 12.86 1.40
CA PHE A 317 -2.28 13.14 0.35
C PHE A 317 -3.20 11.94 0.11
N PHE A 318 -2.62 10.75 -0.09
CA PHE A 318 -3.32 9.51 -0.39
C PHE A 318 -4.34 9.17 0.70
N PHE A 319 -3.91 9.25 1.96
CA PHE A 319 -4.78 9.05 3.13
C PHE A 319 -6.00 9.96 3.09
N LEU A 320 -5.78 11.27 2.96
CA LEU A 320 -6.85 12.26 2.98
C LEU A 320 -7.70 12.26 1.70
N TYR A 321 -7.12 11.87 0.56
CA TYR A 321 -7.81 11.84 -0.73
C TYR A 321 -8.89 10.76 -0.73
N HIS A 322 -8.55 9.57 -0.23
CA HIS A 322 -9.50 8.46 -0.17
C HIS A 322 -10.55 8.62 0.93
N GLU A 323 -10.28 9.37 1.98
CA GLU A 323 -11.23 9.59 3.07
C GLU A 323 -12.11 10.84 2.88
N TYR A 324 -11.49 11.97 2.51
CA TYR A 324 -12.14 13.29 2.52
C TYR A 324 -12.14 14.00 1.14
N GLY A 325 -11.55 13.39 0.12
CA GLY A 325 -11.50 13.92 -1.25
C GLY A 325 -10.35 14.90 -1.51
N LYS A 326 -10.36 15.50 -2.72
CA LYS A 326 -9.21 16.22 -3.28
C LYS A 326 -8.76 17.47 -2.51
N PHE A 327 -9.68 18.28 -1.98
CA PHE A 327 -9.33 19.56 -1.37
C PHE A 327 -8.61 19.37 -0.02
N PRO A 328 -9.16 18.59 0.95
CA PRO A 328 -8.43 18.30 2.19
C PRO A 328 -7.09 17.62 1.93
N ALA A 329 -7.02 16.73 0.93
CA ALA A 329 -5.79 16.04 0.57
C ALA A 329 -4.68 16.99 0.09
N LEU A 330 -5.01 17.96 -0.78
CA LEU A 330 -4.05 18.97 -1.23
C LEU A 330 -3.57 19.89 -0.11
N ILE A 331 -4.47 20.27 0.80
CA ILE A 331 -4.12 21.06 1.99
C ILE A 331 -3.16 20.26 2.88
N GLY A 332 -3.50 19.01 3.20
CA GLY A 332 -2.65 18.14 4.00
C GLY A 332 -1.27 17.91 3.37
N ALA A 333 -1.21 17.65 2.06
CA ALA A 333 0.04 17.51 1.33
C ALA A 333 0.93 18.77 1.42
N THR A 334 0.32 19.95 1.27
CA THR A 334 1.02 21.25 1.34
C THR A 334 1.52 21.53 2.75
N LEU A 335 0.71 21.23 3.78
CA LEU A 335 1.11 21.37 5.18
C LEU A 335 2.27 20.43 5.51
N THR A 336 2.19 19.16 5.11
CA THR A 336 3.27 18.18 5.28
C THR A 336 4.56 18.64 4.60
N ALA A 337 4.47 19.19 3.39
CA ALA A 337 5.63 19.69 2.64
C ALA A 337 6.32 20.89 3.32
N SER A 338 5.59 21.68 4.10
CA SER A 338 6.05 22.96 4.68
C SER A 338 6.20 22.97 6.21
N MET A 339 5.75 21.92 6.90
CA MET A 339 5.77 21.85 8.37
C MET A 339 7.21 21.90 8.89
N PRO A 340 7.60 22.90 9.71
CA PRO A 340 8.99 23.10 10.12
C PRO A 340 9.64 21.88 10.76
N ALA A 341 8.91 21.15 11.62
CA ALA A 341 9.42 19.93 12.25
C ALA A 341 9.75 18.83 11.22
N LEU A 342 8.93 18.67 10.18
CA LEU A 342 9.21 17.71 9.11
C LEU A 342 10.34 18.23 8.20
N VAL A 343 10.44 19.55 8.00
CA VAL A 343 11.54 20.13 7.24
C VAL A 343 12.90 19.81 7.87
N THR A 344 13.04 19.98 9.18
CA THR A 344 14.29 19.73 9.89
C THR A 344 14.62 18.24 9.95
N THR A 345 13.65 17.38 10.22
CA THR A 345 13.89 15.93 10.32
C THR A 345 14.24 15.28 8.98
N PHE A 346 13.67 15.75 7.88
CA PHE A 346 13.84 15.13 6.56
C PHE A 346 14.91 15.81 5.68
N ILE A 347 15.74 16.66 6.26
CA ILE A 347 16.76 17.38 5.52
C ILE A 347 17.96 16.48 5.20
N ALA A 348 18.61 16.71 4.05
CA ALA A 348 19.90 16.08 3.80
C ALA A 348 20.91 16.59 4.84
N GLY A 349 21.59 15.69 5.56
CA GLY A 349 22.46 16.02 6.69
C GLY A 349 21.95 15.51 8.05
N GLU A 350 20.66 15.17 8.17
CA GLU A 350 20.12 14.58 9.41
C GLU A 350 20.30 13.06 9.52
N GLN A 351 20.23 12.29 8.42
CA GLN A 351 20.44 10.82 8.27
C GLN A 351 20.14 9.91 9.48
N LEU A 352 19.11 10.26 10.25
CA LEU A 352 18.52 9.47 11.32
C LEU A 352 17.56 8.40 10.77
N LEU A 353 17.25 7.30 11.46
CA LEU A 353 16.22 6.35 10.98
C LEU A 353 14.78 6.91 11.06
N GLU A 354 14.60 8.01 11.78
CA GLU A 354 13.37 8.76 12.04
C GLU A 354 12.56 9.12 10.78
N PRO A 355 13.15 9.67 9.70
CA PRO A 355 12.45 9.97 8.44
C PRO A 355 11.78 8.74 7.85
N TRP A 356 12.47 7.59 7.86
CA TRP A 356 11.89 6.32 7.41
C TRP A 356 10.76 5.89 8.34
N GLY A 357 10.97 5.99 9.66
CA GLY A 357 9.97 5.63 10.66
C GLY A 357 8.66 6.41 10.54
N ILE A 358 8.74 7.73 10.42
CA ILE A 358 7.58 8.61 10.22
C ILE A 358 6.89 8.27 8.90
N PHE A 359 7.65 8.17 7.80
CA PHE A 359 7.11 7.77 6.49
C PHE A 359 6.36 6.42 6.57
N ALA A 360 7.00 5.38 7.10
CA ALA A 360 6.46 4.03 7.17
C ALA A 360 5.21 3.96 8.07
N MET A 361 5.20 4.72 9.17
CA MET A 361 4.03 4.83 10.05
C MET A 361 2.81 5.40 9.31
N PHE A 362 2.97 6.55 8.65
CA PHE A 362 1.89 7.14 7.86
C PHE A 362 1.51 6.25 6.67
N PHE A 363 2.48 5.57 6.05
CA PHE A 363 2.24 4.65 4.94
C PHE A 363 1.36 3.49 5.40
N PHE A 364 1.64 2.93 6.57
CA PHE A 364 0.79 1.92 7.18
C PHE A 364 -0.63 2.46 7.46
N TYR A 365 -0.77 3.62 8.10
CA TYR A 365 -2.10 4.17 8.41
C TYR A 365 -2.92 4.44 7.14
N ALA A 366 -2.30 5.04 6.12
CA ALA A 366 -2.96 5.37 4.88
C ALA A 366 -3.44 4.12 4.14
N THR A 367 -2.59 3.10 4.02
CA THR A 367 -2.94 1.85 3.34
C THR A 367 -3.92 1.00 4.16
N TYR A 368 -3.82 1.01 5.48
CA TYR A 368 -4.75 0.31 6.36
C TYR A 368 -6.15 0.92 6.30
N ILE A 369 -6.29 2.25 6.28
CA ILE A 369 -7.61 2.90 6.15
C ILE A 369 -8.24 2.61 4.79
N VAL A 370 -7.45 2.57 3.72
CA VAL A 370 -7.95 2.11 2.41
C VAL A 370 -8.36 0.64 2.46
N ALA A 371 -7.64 -0.23 3.19
CA ALA A 371 -8.06 -1.62 3.40
C ALA A 371 -9.36 -1.73 4.21
N VAL A 372 -9.59 -0.85 5.19
CA VAL A 372 -10.87 -0.74 5.91
C VAL A 372 -11.99 -0.27 4.96
N LYS A 373 -11.72 0.70 4.09
CA LYS A 373 -12.74 1.18 3.13
C LYS A 373 -13.14 0.09 2.13
N TYR A 374 -12.18 -0.74 1.71
CA TYR A 374 -12.37 -1.80 0.72
C TYR A 374 -12.10 -3.20 1.30
N MET A 375 -12.73 -3.54 2.44
CA MET A 375 -12.45 -4.80 3.19
C MET A 375 -12.59 -6.09 2.38
N LYS A 376 -13.40 -6.08 1.32
CA LYS A 376 -13.61 -7.23 0.44
C LYS A 376 -12.39 -7.53 -0.45
N GLU A 377 -11.53 -6.56 -0.67
CA GLU A 377 -10.36 -6.66 -1.53
C GLU A 377 -9.11 -7.02 -0.70
N PRO A 378 -8.65 -8.28 -0.73
CA PRO A 378 -7.50 -8.71 0.08
C PRO A 378 -6.18 -8.03 -0.32
N ARG A 379 -6.11 -7.44 -1.52
CA ARG A 379 -4.94 -6.74 -2.05
C ARG A 379 -4.53 -5.56 -1.17
N PHE A 380 -5.50 -4.79 -0.68
CA PHE A 380 -5.24 -3.66 0.22
C PHE A 380 -4.78 -4.13 1.60
N ALA A 381 -5.32 -5.26 2.09
CA ALA A 381 -4.85 -5.86 3.34
C ALA A 381 -3.40 -6.33 3.24
N ILE A 382 -3.00 -6.93 2.11
CA ILE A 382 -1.62 -7.32 1.84
C ILE A 382 -0.72 -6.07 1.79
N LEU A 383 -1.14 -5.02 1.07
CA LEU A 383 -0.41 -3.75 1.01
C LEU A 383 -0.21 -3.14 2.41
N ALA A 384 -1.25 -3.12 3.24
CA ALA A 384 -1.17 -2.62 4.62
C ALA A 384 -0.25 -3.47 5.50
N GLY A 385 -0.24 -4.80 5.32
CA GLY A 385 0.70 -5.70 6.00
C GLY A 385 2.17 -5.44 5.60
N ILE A 386 2.44 -5.20 4.31
CA ILE A 386 3.77 -4.81 3.82
C ILE A 386 4.17 -3.44 4.38
N ALA A 387 3.25 -2.48 4.37
CA ALA A 387 3.47 -1.15 4.94
C ALA A 387 3.79 -1.21 6.44
N TYR A 388 3.08 -2.06 7.19
CA TYR A 388 3.40 -2.32 8.59
C TYR A 388 4.79 -2.94 8.74
N ALA A 389 5.16 -3.92 7.91
CA ALA A 389 6.48 -4.54 7.96
C ALA A 389 7.63 -3.54 7.76
N SER A 390 7.44 -2.55 6.88
CA SER A 390 8.39 -1.44 6.69
C SER A 390 8.73 -0.70 8.00
N THR A 391 7.80 -0.67 8.96
CA THR A 391 7.96 0.04 10.25
C THR A 391 8.87 -0.64 11.25
N PHE A 392 9.28 -1.90 11.00
CA PHE A 392 10.32 -2.60 11.76
C PHE A 392 11.51 -3.04 10.91
N LEU A 393 11.36 -3.08 9.58
CA LEU A 393 12.48 -3.37 8.68
C LEU A 393 13.32 -2.14 8.36
N GLY A 394 12.79 -0.92 8.49
CA GLY A 394 13.57 0.30 8.25
C GLY A 394 13.72 1.26 9.44
N ALA A 395 12.89 1.15 10.47
CA ALA A 395 13.04 1.95 11.70
C ALA A 395 12.40 1.25 12.91
N HIS A 396 12.51 1.78 14.12
CA HIS A 396 11.87 1.23 15.33
C HIS A 396 10.53 1.92 15.69
N TYR A 397 9.54 1.90 14.78
CA TYR A 397 8.23 2.58 14.99
C TYR A 397 7.04 1.62 15.18
N TYR A 398 7.31 0.32 15.17
CA TYR A 398 6.31 -0.74 15.21
C TYR A 398 5.53 -0.85 16.53
N THR A 399 6.11 -0.46 17.68
CA THR A 399 5.44 -0.59 18.98
C THR A 399 4.23 0.33 19.08
N VAL A 400 4.37 1.57 18.61
CA VAL A 400 3.28 2.56 18.49
C VAL A 400 2.22 2.04 17.51
N ASN A 401 2.65 1.52 16.36
CA ASN A 401 1.73 0.99 15.34
C ASN A 401 0.92 -0.21 15.83
N ALA A 402 1.52 -1.09 16.63
CA ALA A 402 0.82 -2.22 17.25
C ALA A 402 -0.30 -1.74 18.18
N GLY A 403 -0.01 -0.73 19.02
CA GLY A 403 -0.98 -0.14 19.93
C GLY A 403 -2.13 0.57 19.20
N VAL A 404 -1.81 1.40 18.20
CA VAL A 404 -2.80 2.11 17.38
C VAL A 404 -3.68 1.13 16.61
N LEU A 405 -3.09 0.12 15.97
CA LEU A 405 -3.85 -0.90 15.24
C LEU A 405 -4.78 -1.69 16.18
N ALA A 406 -4.29 -2.11 17.35
CA ALA A 406 -5.11 -2.82 18.33
C ALA A 406 -6.27 -1.97 18.84
N ALA A 407 -6.01 -0.69 19.17
CA ALA A 407 -7.04 0.25 19.59
C ALA A 407 -8.09 0.46 18.49
N TYR A 408 -7.67 0.59 17.24
CA TYR A 408 -8.57 0.71 16.10
C TYR A 408 -9.43 -0.54 15.90
N ILE A 409 -8.81 -1.73 15.93
CA ILE A 409 -9.53 -3.02 15.80
C ILE A 409 -10.62 -3.13 16.87
N ILE A 410 -10.29 -2.80 18.13
CA ILE A 410 -11.25 -2.81 19.23
C ILE A 410 -12.36 -1.79 18.99
N ALA A 411 -12.02 -0.53 18.74
CA ALA A 411 -13.00 0.55 18.60
C ALA A 411 -13.96 0.30 17.44
N GLN A 412 -13.43 0.05 16.24
CA GLN A 412 -14.23 -0.22 15.05
C GLN A 412 -15.00 -1.54 15.20
N GLY A 413 -14.37 -2.57 15.76
CA GLY A 413 -14.99 -3.88 15.97
C GLY A 413 -16.18 -3.81 16.92
N VAL A 414 -16.04 -3.14 18.06
CA VAL A 414 -17.14 -2.92 19.02
C VAL A 414 -18.29 -2.14 18.37
N ILE A 415 -17.98 -1.07 17.63
CA ILE A 415 -19.00 -0.27 16.93
C ILE A 415 -19.77 -1.14 15.93
N SER A 416 -19.07 -1.90 15.09
CA SER A 416 -19.71 -2.76 14.08
C SER A 416 -20.54 -3.88 14.70
N VAL A 417 -20.10 -4.46 15.83
CA VAL A 417 -20.90 -5.45 16.59
C VAL A 417 -22.17 -4.81 17.16
N ILE A 418 -22.09 -3.62 17.77
CA ILE A 418 -23.26 -2.90 18.30
C ILE A 418 -24.25 -2.54 17.19
N ARG A 419 -23.74 -2.20 16.00
CA ARG A 419 -24.55 -1.89 14.81
C ARG A 419 -25.09 -3.13 14.09
N ASN A 420 -24.72 -4.33 14.54
CA ASN A 420 -25.06 -5.60 13.90
C ASN A 420 -24.63 -5.65 12.41
N GLU A 421 -23.46 -5.09 12.11
CA GLU A 421 -22.86 -5.11 10.78
C GLU A 421 -22.21 -6.49 10.52
N GLY A 422 -22.13 -6.89 9.24
CA GLY A 422 -21.49 -8.15 8.87
C GLY A 422 -19.98 -8.13 9.11
N MET A 423 -19.50 -8.86 10.12
CA MET A 423 -18.08 -8.80 10.56
C MET A 423 -17.10 -9.67 9.75
N LYS A 424 -17.58 -10.51 8.82
CA LYS A 424 -16.75 -11.48 8.10
C LYS A 424 -15.59 -10.83 7.35
N ASP A 425 -15.86 -9.75 6.62
CA ASP A 425 -14.85 -9.05 5.82
C ASP A 425 -13.86 -8.30 6.72
N PHE A 426 -14.33 -7.74 7.85
CA PHE A 426 -13.49 -7.11 8.87
C PHE A 426 -12.48 -8.10 9.49
N TYR A 427 -12.93 -9.29 9.88
CA TYR A 427 -12.03 -10.31 10.43
C TYR A 427 -11.02 -10.79 9.40
N LYS A 428 -11.49 -11.06 8.18
CA LYS A 428 -10.62 -11.53 7.09
C LYS A 428 -9.54 -10.50 6.75
N MET A 429 -9.91 -9.22 6.62
CA MET A 429 -8.99 -8.13 6.31
C MET A 429 -7.91 -8.01 7.40
N ASN A 430 -8.29 -7.89 8.67
CA ASN A 430 -7.33 -7.75 9.77
C ASN A 430 -6.45 -8.99 9.93
N LEU A 431 -7.00 -10.18 9.75
CA LEU A 431 -6.22 -11.42 9.80
C LEU A 431 -5.16 -11.47 8.69
N ILE A 432 -5.49 -11.03 7.47
CA ILE A 432 -4.50 -10.93 6.38
C ILE A 432 -3.38 -9.94 6.74
N VAL A 433 -3.73 -8.75 7.25
CA VAL A 433 -2.72 -7.76 7.69
C VAL A 433 -1.79 -8.37 8.72
N ILE A 434 -2.34 -9.01 9.75
CA ILE A 434 -1.58 -9.66 10.84
C ILE A 434 -0.68 -10.77 10.32
N ILE A 435 -1.19 -11.66 9.47
CA ILE A 435 -0.40 -12.76 8.89
C ILE A 435 0.77 -12.20 8.09
N VAL A 436 0.53 -11.21 7.24
CA VAL A 436 1.58 -10.66 6.36
C VAL A 436 2.71 -10.08 7.20
N PHE A 437 2.44 -9.15 8.13
CA PHE A 437 3.54 -8.59 8.91
C PHE A 437 4.16 -9.60 9.89
N SER A 438 3.41 -10.61 10.35
CA SER A 438 3.95 -11.68 11.19
C SER A 438 4.98 -12.52 10.45
N ILE A 439 4.76 -12.81 9.16
CA ILE A 439 5.75 -13.52 8.31
C ILE A 439 7.05 -12.71 8.25
N PHE A 440 6.96 -11.41 7.93
CA PHE A 440 8.13 -10.54 7.91
C PHE A 440 8.82 -10.46 9.28
N TYR A 441 8.04 -10.38 10.36
CA TYR A 441 8.61 -10.32 11.70
C TYR A 441 9.31 -11.61 12.10
N ILE A 442 8.80 -12.79 11.73
CA ILE A 442 9.45 -14.08 11.99
C ILE A 442 10.81 -14.16 11.29
N LEU A 443 10.91 -13.63 10.07
CA LEU A 443 12.18 -13.53 9.33
C LEU A 443 13.13 -12.47 9.93
N TYR A 444 12.57 -11.41 10.51
CA TYR A 444 13.32 -10.31 11.12
C TYR A 444 13.80 -10.61 12.55
N ALA A 445 13.03 -11.31 13.37
CA ALA A 445 13.33 -11.50 14.79
C ALA A 445 14.72 -12.11 15.06
N PRO A 446 15.22 -13.11 14.30
CA PRO A 446 16.58 -13.65 14.48
C PRO A 446 17.69 -12.62 14.23
N TYR A 447 17.41 -11.56 13.48
CA TYR A 447 18.37 -10.52 13.16
C TYR A 447 18.90 -9.80 14.41
N SER A 448 18.08 -9.68 15.45
CA SER A 448 18.46 -9.14 16.76
C SER A 448 19.03 -7.71 16.70
N ALA A 449 18.36 -6.81 15.97
CA ALA A 449 18.74 -5.38 15.99
C ALA A 449 18.61 -4.79 17.41
N THR A 450 19.39 -3.74 17.72
CA THR A 450 19.64 -3.17 19.06
C THR A 450 18.38 -2.98 19.93
N LEU A 451 17.26 -2.56 19.33
CA LEU A 451 16.01 -2.31 20.05
C LEU A 451 15.03 -3.49 20.03
N THR A 452 15.30 -4.53 19.24
CA THR A 452 14.42 -5.69 19.07
C THR A 452 14.37 -6.57 20.31
N GLU A 453 15.50 -6.76 20.99
CA GLU A 453 15.58 -7.53 22.25
C GLU A 453 14.77 -6.89 23.39
N ARG A 454 14.53 -5.57 23.29
CA ARG A 454 13.71 -4.81 24.25
C ARG A 454 12.22 -4.87 23.95
N THR A 455 11.81 -5.49 22.85
CA THR A 455 10.39 -5.61 22.49
C THR A 455 9.67 -6.46 23.53
N PRO A 456 8.67 -5.91 24.24
CA PRO A 456 7.88 -6.68 25.19
C PRO A 456 7.15 -7.84 24.51
N SER A 457 6.78 -8.84 25.30
CA SER A 457 5.97 -9.97 24.83
C SER A 457 4.82 -10.26 25.80
N VAL A 458 3.72 -10.77 25.25
CA VAL A 458 2.52 -11.19 25.99
C VAL A 458 2.29 -12.66 25.66
N VAL A 459 2.31 -13.54 26.67
CA VAL A 459 2.24 -15.01 26.49
C VAL A 459 3.30 -15.54 25.52
N GLY A 460 4.52 -14.98 25.57
CA GLY A 460 5.62 -15.37 24.67
C GLY A 460 5.50 -14.87 23.22
N ILE A 461 4.42 -14.16 22.87
CA ILE A 461 4.24 -13.54 21.56
C ILE A 461 4.67 -12.06 21.65
N PRO A 462 5.57 -11.56 20.79
CA PRO A 462 5.96 -10.15 20.77
C PRO A 462 4.76 -9.21 20.59
N ILE A 463 4.75 -8.06 21.28
CA ILE A 463 3.59 -7.15 21.31
C ILE A 463 3.12 -6.70 19.93
N ILE A 464 4.04 -6.64 18.96
CA ILE A 464 3.81 -6.30 17.55
C ILE A 464 2.72 -7.20 16.95
N ILE A 465 2.75 -8.49 17.28
CA ILE A 465 1.78 -9.49 16.83
C ILE A 465 0.67 -9.65 17.87
N ALA A 466 1.05 -9.73 19.15
CA ALA A 466 0.12 -10.07 20.23
C ALA A 466 -1.01 -9.05 20.38
N PHE A 467 -0.72 -7.74 20.33
CA PHE A 467 -1.72 -6.70 20.51
C PHE A 467 -2.83 -6.73 19.46
N PRO A 468 -2.53 -6.63 18.14
CA PRO A 468 -3.57 -6.68 17.12
C PRO A 468 -4.27 -8.05 17.06
N LEU A 469 -3.56 -9.16 17.32
CA LEU A 469 -4.16 -10.48 17.37
C LEU A 469 -5.16 -10.63 18.52
N PHE A 470 -4.79 -10.22 19.74
CA PHE A 470 -5.69 -10.29 20.89
C PHE A 470 -6.84 -9.29 20.78
N ALA A 471 -6.62 -8.11 20.19
CA ALA A 471 -7.69 -7.19 19.83
C ALA A 471 -8.71 -7.85 18.89
N LEU A 472 -8.24 -8.58 17.86
CA LEU A 472 -9.12 -9.26 16.92
C LEU A 472 -9.89 -10.41 17.58
N ILE A 473 -9.21 -11.22 18.42
CA ILE A 473 -9.85 -12.29 19.20
C ILE A 473 -10.90 -11.73 20.16
N PHE A 474 -10.60 -10.61 20.82
CA PHE A 474 -11.54 -9.92 21.70
C PHE A 474 -12.82 -9.52 20.96
N VAL A 475 -12.70 -8.87 19.80
CA VAL A 475 -13.86 -8.47 18.98
C VAL A 475 -14.65 -9.70 18.50
N LEU A 476 -13.95 -10.79 18.12
CA LEU A 476 -14.61 -12.03 17.70
C LEU A 476 -15.42 -12.67 18.81
N LEU A 477 -14.89 -12.69 20.05
CA LEU A 477 -15.63 -13.15 21.22
C LEU A 477 -16.83 -12.25 21.51
N LEU A 478 -16.67 -10.93 21.35
CA LEU A 478 -17.75 -9.97 21.54
C LEU A 478 -18.90 -10.16 20.54
N ASP A 479 -18.60 -10.34 19.26
CA ASP A 479 -19.58 -10.63 18.19
C ASP A 479 -20.28 -11.98 18.42
N TYR A 480 -19.54 -13.00 18.87
CA TYR A 480 -20.14 -14.30 19.19
C TYR A 480 -21.12 -14.19 20.36
N LEU A 481 -20.72 -13.53 21.45
CA LEU A 481 -21.56 -13.33 22.62
C LEU A 481 -22.78 -12.45 22.29
N SER A 482 -22.61 -11.36 21.52
CA SER A 482 -23.73 -10.50 21.15
C SER A 482 -24.81 -11.27 20.41
N ARG A 483 -24.45 -12.19 19.51
CA ARG A 483 -25.40 -13.04 18.78
C ARG A 483 -26.09 -14.07 19.67
N LEU A 484 -25.38 -14.67 20.63
CA LEU A 484 -25.98 -15.60 21.59
C LEU A 484 -27.01 -14.90 22.51
N TYR A 485 -26.74 -13.66 22.88
CA TYR A 485 -27.57 -12.90 23.81
C TYR A 485 -28.64 -12.02 23.13
N ALA A 486 -28.55 -11.79 21.82
CA ALA A 486 -29.53 -11.03 21.04
C ALA A 486 -30.96 -11.61 21.11
N GLU A 487 -31.11 -12.91 21.37
CA GLU A 487 -32.43 -13.54 21.55
C GLU A 487 -33.02 -13.36 22.96
N LYS A 488 -32.24 -12.91 23.96
CA LYS A 488 -32.63 -12.96 25.38
C LYS A 488 -32.61 -11.62 26.13
N LEU A 489 -32.07 -10.54 25.55
CA LEU A 489 -31.72 -9.35 26.32
C LEU A 489 -32.18 -8.04 25.65
N GLU A 490 -32.87 -7.18 26.41
CA GLU A 490 -33.26 -5.83 25.99
C GLU A 490 -32.01 -4.96 25.69
N LYS A 491 -32.10 -4.04 24.73
CA LYS A 491 -30.98 -3.20 24.24
C LYS A 491 -30.06 -2.59 25.32
N ASN A 492 -30.59 -2.18 26.47
CA ASN A 492 -29.80 -1.59 27.57
C ASN A 492 -28.85 -2.59 28.27
N SER A 493 -29.17 -3.88 28.20
CA SER A 493 -28.38 -4.93 28.83
C SER A 493 -27.22 -5.44 27.95
N LEU A 494 -27.29 -5.22 26.62
CA LEU A 494 -26.17 -5.45 25.71
C LEU A 494 -25.03 -4.45 26.01
N ALA A 495 -25.34 -3.19 26.28
CA ALA A 495 -24.36 -2.18 26.67
C ALA A 495 -23.66 -2.54 28.00
N ILE A 496 -24.42 -3.02 28.99
CA ILE A 496 -23.86 -3.52 30.26
C ILE A 496 -23.01 -4.78 30.06
N ALA A 497 -23.42 -5.68 29.16
CA ALA A 497 -22.64 -6.88 28.82
C ALA A 497 -21.33 -6.54 28.10
N VAL A 498 -21.37 -5.64 27.12
CA VAL A 498 -20.19 -5.10 26.41
C VAL A 498 -19.26 -4.40 27.40
N PHE A 499 -19.81 -3.57 28.31
CA PHE A 499 -19.04 -2.89 29.35
C PHE A 499 -18.43 -3.87 30.35
N SER A 500 -19.15 -4.93 30.70
CA SER A 500 -18.66 -6.01 31.58
C SER A 500 -17.57 -6.83 30.90
N ILE A 501 -17.67 -7.09 29.59
CA ILE A 501 -16.66 -7.80 28.79
C ILE A 501 -15.41 -6.93 28.61
N LEU A 502 -15.57 -5.63 28.35
CA LEU A 502 -14.46 -4.66 28.31
C LEU A 502 -13.77 -4.53 29.67
N SER A 503 -14.54 -4.48 30.76
CA SER A 503 -14.03 -4.43 32.13
C SER A 503 -13.34 -5.74 32.53
N LEU A 504 -13.88 -6.89 32.11
CA LEU A 504 -13.28 -8.20 32.33
C LEU A 504 -12.00 -8.36 31.52
N PHE A 505 -11.97 -7.92 30.26
CA PHE A 505 -10.77 -7.95 29.43
C PHE A 505 -9.69 -7.03 29.99
N GLY A 506 -10.05 -5.80 30.39
CA GLY A 506 -9.16 -4.90 31.11
C GLY A 506 -8.63 -5.51 32.41
N ALA A 507 -9.50 -6.15 33.20
CA ALA A 507 -9.12 -6.84 34.43
C ALA A 507 -8.21 -8.06 34.17
N VAL A 508 -8.45 -8.83 33.11
CA VAL A 508 -7.62 -9.97 32.70
C VAL A 508 -6.24 -9.49 32.26
N VAL A 509 -6.16 -8.45 31.42
CA VAL A 509 -4.88 -7.84 31.02
C VAL A 509 -4.11 -7.31 32.22
N LEU A 510 -4.78 -6.61 33.15
CA LEU A 510 -4.17 -6.09 34.39
C LEU A 510 -3.74 -7.22 35.35
N LEU A 511 -4.55 -8.27 35.48
CA LEU A 511 -4.22 -9.45 36.28
C LEU A 511 -3.02 -10.20 35.69
N PHE A 512 -2.95 -10.32 34.37
CA PHE A 512 -1.83 -10.94 33.68
C PHE A 512 -0.55 -10.11 33.79
N GLU A 513 -0.62 -8.77 33.69
CA GLU A 513 0.52 -7.90 34.02
C GLU A 513 0.94 -8.04 35.48
N ALA A 514 0.00 -8.14 36.42
CA ALA A 514 0.31 -8.27 37.84
C ALA A 514 0.95 -9.62 38.20
N ILE A 515 0.54 -10.71 37.54
CA ILE A 515 1.04 -12.07 37.78
C ILE A 515 2.36 -12.31 37.03
N LEU A 516 2.46 -11.93 35.76
CA LEU A 516 3.64 -12.18 34.93
C LEU A 516 4.69 -11.06 35.00
N GLY A 517 4.28 -9.83 35.30
CA GLY A 517 5.20 -8.72 35.57
C GLY A 517 6.02 -8.92 36.85
N ARG A 518 5.57 -9.78 37.77
CA ARG A 518 6.39 -10.25 38.91
C ARG A 518 7.54 -11.17 38.49
N PHE A 519 7.47 -11.81 37.33
CA PHE A 519 8.54 -12.69 36.83
C PHE A 519 9.67 -11.96 36.08
N LYS A 520 9.51 -10.65 35.81
CA LYS A 520 10.49 -9.86 35.05
C LYS A 520 10.90 -8.53 35.70
N ARG A 521 10.59 -8.29 36.97
CA ARG A 521 10.90 -7.02 37.62
C ARG A 521 12.19 -7.05 38.43
N ASP A 522 13.27 -6.68 37.73
CA ASP A 522 14.38 -5.88 38.26
C ASP A 522 14.56 -4.56 37.48
N ILE A 523 13.45 -3.98 36.98
CA ILE A 523 13.45 -2.60 36.47
C ILE A 523 12.32 -1.83 37.18
N LYS A 524 12.75 -1.02 38.15
CA LYS A 524 11.95 0.04 38.78
C LYS A 524 11.62 1.11 37.72
N GLU A 525 10.43 1.68 37.86
CA GLU A 525 9.94 2.95 37.26
C GLU A 525 9.03 2.96 36.02
N LEU A 526 8.71 1.84 35.36
CA LEU A 526 7.80 1.88 34.17
C LEU A 526 6.32 1.52 34.40
N SER A 527 5.80 1.54 35.64
CA SER A 527 4.40 1.12 35.92
C SER A 527 3.42 2.19 36.39
N LYS A 528 3.72 3.48 36.19
CA LYS A 528 2.75 4.55 36.52
C LYS A 528 2.08 5.15 35.28
N PHE A 529 2.71 5.06 34.11
CA PHE A 529 2.22 5.71 32.89
C PHE A 529 1.17 4.87 32.13
N SER A 530 1.28 3.53 32.13
CA SER A 530 0.31 2.65 31.41
C SER A 530 -1.04 2.58 32.11
N ILE A 531 -1.07 2.43 33.43
CA ILE A 531 -2.30 2.27 34.22
C ILE A 531 -3.15 3.54 34.19
N PHE A 532 -2.51 4.72 34.30
CA PHE A 532 -3.22 6.01 34.24
C PHE A 532 -3.81 6.27 32.85
N SER A 533 -3.06 5.98 31.78
CA SER A 533 -3.52 6.15 30.40
C SER A 533 -4.67 5.20 30.06
N LEU A 534 -4.62 3.95 30.55
CA LEU A 534 -5.70 2.97 30.38
C LEU A 534 -6.96 3.39 31.14
N LEU A 535 -6.82 3.88 32.38
CA LEU A 535 -7.94 4.41 33.17
C LEU A 535 -8.58 5.64 32.54
N VAL A 536 -7.77 6.55 31.97
CA VAL A 536 -8.28 7.72 31.24
C VAL A 536 -8.99 7.31 29.95
N PHE A 537 -8.49 6.30 29.23
CA PHE A 537 -9.16 5.74 28.04
C PHE A 537 -10.51 5.11 28.39
N PHE A 538 -10.57 4.31 29.47
CA PHE A 538 -11.82 3.72 29.94
C PHE A 538 -12.79 4.76 30.52
N ALA A 539 -12.29 5.82 31.16
CA ALA A 539 -13.12 6.94 31.63
C ALA A 539 -13.70 7.76 30.47
N LEU A 540 -12.92 7.98 29.39
CA LEU A 540 -13.40 8.63 28.16
C LEU A 540 -14.45 7.78 27.44
N LEU A 541 -14.26 6.45 27.39
CA LEU A 541 -15.29 5.52 26.92
C LEU A 541 -16.56 5.62 27.77
N LEU A 542 -16.43 5.71 29.10
CA LEU A 542 -17.57 5.86 30.01
C LEU A 542 -18.39 7.11 29.69
N VAL A 543 -17.73 8.26 29.48
CA VAL A 543 -18.34 9.55 29.14
C VAL A 543 -19.00 9.55 27.75
N ILE A 544 -18.55 8.70 26.83
CA ILE A 544 -19.15 8.55 25.50
C ILE A 544 -20.39 7.64 25.53
N PHE A 545 -20.47 6.72 26.49
CA PHE A 545 -21.55 5.72 26.59
C PHE A 545 -22.62 6.05 27.65
N THR A 546 -22.42 7.07 28.48
CA THR A 546 -23.45 7.72 29.34
C THR A 546 -23.90 9.02 28.73
#